data_AF-A0A3Q3IRU4-F1
#
_entry.id   AF-A0A3Q3IRU4-F1
#
_cell.length_a   1.000
_cell.length_b   1.000
_cell.length_c   1.000
_cell.angle_alpha   90.00
_cell.angle_beta   90.00
_cell.angle_gamma   90.00
#
_symmetry.space_group_name_H-M   'P 1'
#
loop_
_entity.id
_entity.type
_entity.pdbx_description
1 polymer ?
#
loop_
_entity_poly.entity_id
_entity_poly.type
_entity_poly.pdbx_seq_one_letter_code
_entity_poly.pdbx_strand_id
1 'polypeptide(L)'
;MTWPGTDGERAAVVSLWGKLDAGAVGAEALRRLLIVYPWTQRYFASFGDLSSDAAIAGNPKVAAHGKVVMGGLDKAVKHIDDIASAFKSLSTMH
;
A
#
# COMPACT_ATOMS: atom_id res chain seq x y z
N MET A 1 -7.15 18.69 -3.99
CA MET A 1 -8.07 18.26 -5.07
C MET A 1 -9.17 17.48 -4.38
N THR A 2 -10.40 17.98 -4.46
CA THR A 2 -11.57 17.37 -3.80
C THR A 2 -11.91 16.03 -4.44
N TRP A 3 -12.56 15.15 -3.67
CA TRP A 3 -13.03 13.85 -4.15
C TRP A 3 -13.85 14.03 -5.44
N PRO A 4 -13.45 13.39 -6.56
CA PRO A 4 -14.11 13.60 -7.85
C PRO A 4 -15.37 12.74 -8.02
N GLY A 5 -15.61 11.77 -7.13
CA GLY A 5 -16.76 10.86 -7.19
C GLY A 5 -17.98 11.37 -6.42
N THR A 6 -19.03 10.56 -6.42
CA THR A 6 -20.25 10.75 -5.64
C THR A 6 -20.03 10.46 -4.16
N ASP A 7 -20.93 10.96 -3.30
CA ASP A 7 -20.95 10.63 -1.88
C ASP A 7 -21.20 9.14 -1.61
N GLY A 8 -21.95 8.47 -2.50
CA GLY A 8 -22.16 7.03 -2.45
C GLY A 8 -20.86 6.25 -2.64
N GLU A 9 -20.04 6.63 -3.63
CA GLU A 9 -18.72 6.02 -3.85
C GLU A 9 -17.77 6.28 -2.68
N ARG A 10 -17.78 7.50 -2.13
CA ARG A 10 -17.01 7.84 -0.94
C ARG A 10 -17.39 6.95 0.24
N ALA A 11 -18.68 6.83 0.53
CA ALA A 11 -19.18 6.02 1.63
C ALA A 11 -18.82 4.53 1.44
N ALA A 12 -18.88 4.03 0.20
CA ALA A 12 -18.48 2.67 -0.12
C ALA A 12 -16.99 2.42 0.17
N VAL A 13 -16.10 3.34 -0.24
CA VAL A 13 -14.65 3.24 0.03
C VAL A 13 -14.36 3.23 1.53
N VAL A 14 -14.92 4.19 2.28
CA VAL A 14 -14.71 4.29 3.74
C VAL A 14 -15.25 3.05 4.47
N SER A 15 -16.44 2.58 4.10
CA SER A 15 -17.07 1.39 4.69
C SER A 15 -16.30 0.11 4.41
N LEU A 16 -15.80 -0.07 3.18
CA LEU A 16 -14.97 -1.21 2.85
C LEU A 16 -13.64 -1.16 3.59
N TRP A 17 -12.99 0.01 3.64
CA TRP A 17 -11.72 0.20 4.31
C TRP A 17 -11.78 -0.19 5.79
N GLY A 18 -12.85 0.19 6.50
CA GLY A 18 -13.06 -0.15 7.91
C GLY A 18 -13.20 -1.66 8.20
N LYS A 19 -13.36 -2.50 7.17
CA LYS A 19 -13.46 -3.97 7.30
C LYS A 19 -12.16 -4.70 6.96
N LEU A 20 -11.13 -3.98 6.48
CA LEU A 20 -9.89 -4.60 6.06
C LEU A 20 -8.98 -4.90 7.26
N ASP A 21 -8.37 -6.09 7.25
CA ASP A 21 -7.12 -6.31 7.97
C ASP A 21 -5.98 -5.71 7.15
N ALA A 22 -5.61 -4.47 7.47
CA ALA A 22 -4.54 -3.75 6.78
C ALA A 22 -3.20 -4.50 6.83
N GLY A 23 -2.93 -5.27 7.88
CA GLY A 23 -1.69 -6.04 7.98
C GLY A 23 -1.64 -7.21 7.01
N ALA A 24 -2.72 -8.00 6.97
CA ALA A 24 -2.83 -9.13 6.07
C ALA A 24 -2.88 -8.69 4.59
N VAL A 25 -3.72 -7.70 4.28
CA VAL A 25 -3.90 -7.19 2.91
C VAL A 25 -2.64 -6.51 2.40
N GLY A 26 -1.97 -5.71 3.23
CA GLY A 26 -0.74 -5.01 2.84
C GLY A 26 0.41 -5.96 2.52
N ALA A 27 0.60 -6.99 3.36
CA ALA A 27 1.60 -8.02 3.10
C ALA A 27 1.31 -8.75 1.77
N GLU A 28 0.05 -9.14 1.55
CA GLU A 28 -0.34 -9.85 0.33
C GLU A 28 -0.17 -9.00 -0.93
N ALA A 29 -0.59 -7.73 -0.89
CA ALA A 29 -0.45 -6.82 -2.01
C ALA A 29 1.02 -6.60 -2.40
N LEU A 30 1.91 -6.35 -1.42
CA LEU A 30 3.32 -6.14 -1.71
C LEU A 30 4.01 -7.42 -2.21
N ARG A 31 3.66 -8.60 -1.66
CA ARG A 31 4.15 -9.88 -2.19
C ARG A 31 3.77 -10.07 -3.66
N ARG A 32 2.50 -9.85 -4.01
CA ARG A 32 2.02 -9.95 -5.39
C ARG A 32 2.73 -8.97 -6.32
N LEU A 33 2.99 -7.75 -5.87
CA LEU A 33 3.76 -6.78 -6.65
C LEU A 33 5.16 -7.31 -7.00
N LEU A 34 5.88 -7.84 -6.01
CA LEU A 34 7.25 -8.33 -6.19
C LEU A 34 7.33 -9.62 -7.03
N ILE A 35 6.29 -10.46 -7.01
CA ILE A 35 6.21 -11.71 -7.79
C ILE A 35 5.75 -11.42 -9.23
N VAL A 36 4.63 -10.72 -9.40
CA VAL A 36 4.03 -10.48 -10.73
C VAL A 36 4.84 -9.47 -11.54
N TYR A 37 5.52 -8.53 -10.86
CA TYR A 37 6.38 -7.53 -11.48
C TYR A 37 7.80 -7.59 -10.88
N PRO A 38 8.61 -8.61 -11.22
CA PRO A 38 9.93 -8.84 -10.61
C PRO A 38 10.89 -7.65 -10.71
N TRP A 39 10.75 -6.82 -11.76
CA TRP A 39 11.56 -5.62 -11.93
C TRP A 39 11.45 -4.63 -10.75
N THR A 40 10.35 -4.66 -10.00
CA THR A 40 10.12 -3.81 -8.82
C THR A 40 10.98 -4.19 -7.62
N GLN A 41 11.52 -5.42 -7.58
CA GLN A 41 12.40 -5.88 -6.52
C GLN A 41 13.67 -5.02 -6.40
N ARG A 42 14.09 -4.34 -7.48
CA ARG A 42 15.25 -3.44 -7.51
C ARG A 42 15.17 -2.30 -6.47
N TYR A 43 13.96 -1.90 -6.09
CA TYR A 43 13.73 -0.84 -5.10
C TYR A 43 13.84 -1.34 -3.65
N PHE A 44 13.90 -2.65 -3.45
CA PHE A 44 13.86 -3.30 -2.14
C PHE A 44 15.13 -4.10 -1.83
N ALA A 45 16.28 -3.70 -2.35
CA ALA A 45 17.55 -4.40 -2.15
C ALA A 45 17.90 -4.62 -0.65
N SER A 46 17.48 -3.72 0.24
CA SER A 46 17.69 -3.86 1.69
C SER A 46 16.79 -4.91 2.37
N PHE A 47 15.85 -5.51 1.63
CA PHE A 47 14.93 -6.50 2.17
C PHE A 47 15.55 -7.90 2.21
N GLY A 48 16.73 -8.08 1.62
CA GLY A 48 17.42 -9.37 1.58
C GLY A 48 16.93 -10.23 0.42
N ASP A 49 16.73 -11.51 0.67
CA ASP A 49 16.34 -12.45 -0.38
C ASP A 49 14.89 -12.22 -0.86
N LEU A 50 14.77 -11.98 -2.16
CA LEU A 50 13.53 -11.84 -2.93
C LEU A 50 13.55 -12.69 -4.22
N SER A 51 14.47 -13.66 -4.30
CA SER A 51 14.77 -14.39 -5.54
C SER A 51 13.72 -15.40 -5.98
N SER A 52 12.78 -15.76 -5.09
CA SER A 52 11.71 -16.73 -5.36
C SER A 52 10.42 -16.35 -4.63
N ASP A 53 9.29 -16.89 -5.09
CA ASP A 53 7.98 -16.69 -4.47
C ASP A 53 7.99 -17.08 -2.98
N ALA A 54 8.65 -18.18 -2.62
CA ALA A 54 8.77 -18.63 -1.24
C ALA A 54 9.61 -17.65 -0.39
N ALA A 55 10.72 -17.13 -0.95
CA ALA A 55 11.54 -16.12 -0.29
C ALA A 55 10.76 -14.83 -0.04
N ILE A 56 10.05 -14.33 -1.06
CA ILE A 56 9.18 -13.15 -0.95
C ILE A 56 8.06 -13.39 0.07
N ALA A 57 7.43 -14.58 0.04
CA ALA A 57 6.32 -14.90 0.92
C ALA A 57 6.70 -14.97 2.40
N GLY A 58 7.89 -15.50 2.69
CA GLY A 58 8.44 -15.62 4.03
C GLY A 58 9.19 -14.38 4.54
N ASN A 59 9.37 -13.34 3.71
CA ASN A 59 10.20 -12.20 4.08
C ASN A 59 9.49 -11.25 5.08
N PRO A 60 9.99 -11.11 6.32
CA PRO A 60 9.35 -10.27 7.33
C PRO A 60 9.41 -8.77 6.99
N LYS A 61 10.41 -8.32 6.21
CA LYS A 61 10.51 -6.92 5.77
C LYS A 61 9.47 -6.59 4.70
N VAL A 62 9.13 -7.54 3.82
CA VAL A 62 8.01 -7.40 2.88
C VAL A 62 6.70 -7.25 3.65
N ALA A 63 6.44 -8.13 4.63
CA ALA A 63 5.23 -8.02 5.44
C ALA A 63 5.16 -6.70 6.24
N ALA A 64 6.29 -6.28 6.83
CA ALA A 64 6.37 -5.01 7.56
C ALA A 64 6.17 -3.79 6.65
N HIS A 65 6.76 -3.77 5.46
CA HIS A 65 6.60 -2.65 4.54
C HIS A 65 5.19 -2.60 3.93
N GLY A 66 4.55 -3.77 3.71
CA GLY A 66 3.14 -3.84 3.34
C GLY A 66 2.25 -3.08 4.34
N LYS A 67 2.52 -3.17 5.64
CA LYS A 67 1.82 -2.38 6.67
C LYS A 67 2.07 -0.88 6.54
N VAL A 68 3.30 -0.48 6.22
CA VAL A 68 3.66 0.94 5.98
C VAL A 68 2.87 1.50 4.81
N VAL A 69 2.80 0.77 3.69
CA VAL A 69 2.01 1.16 2.52
C VAL A 69 0.53 1.33 2.86
N MET A 70 -0.04 0.37 3.60
CA MET A 70 -1.45 0.46 4.03
C MET A 70 -1.70 1.62 4.99
N GLY A 71 -0.74 1.99 5.85
CA GLY A 71 -0.81 3.21 6.65
C GLY A 71 -0.82 4.48 5.81
N GLY A 72 -0.09 4.49 4.67
CA GLY A 72 -0.19 5.54 3.68
C GLY A 72 -1.60 5.64 3.08
N LEU A 73 -2.18 4.52 2.67
CA LEU A 73 -3.55 4.48 2.12
C LEU A 73 -4.61 4.88 3.16
N ASP A 74 -4.44 4.50 4.43
CA ASP A 74 -5.31 4.95 5.53
C ASP A 74 -5.31 6.48 5.66
N LYS A 75 -4.14 7.11 5.51
CA LYS A 75 -4.03 8.57 5.43
C LYS A 75 -4.85 9.12 4.26
N ALA A 76 -4.80 8.50 3.08
CA ALA A 76 -5.61 8.93 1.94
C ALA A 76 -7.12 8.84 2.23
N VAL A 77 -7.58 7.74 2.84
CA VAL A 77 -9.00 7.57 3.19
C VAL A 77 -9.47 8.63 4.18
N LYS A 78 -8.64 8.99 5.16
CA LYS A 78 -8.94 10.06 6.14
C LYS A 78 -8.88 11.48 5.56
N HIS A 79 -8.13 11.66 4.47
CA HIS A 79 -7.96 12.93 3.77
C HIS A 79 -8.48 12.86 2.33
N ILE A 80 -9.58 12.14 2.11
CA ILE A 80 -10.07 11.78 0.77
C ILE A 80 -10.46 13.01 -0.09
N ASP A 81 -10.73 14.16 0.54
CA ASP A 81 -10.98 15.45 -0.12
C ASP A 81 -9.71 16.29 -0.39
N ASP A 82 -8.56 15.87 0.14
CA ASP A 82 -7.29 16.57 -0.06
C ASP A 82 -6.08 15.63 -0.08
N ILE A 83 -6.20 14.55 -0.87
CA ILE A 83 -5.16 13.51 -0.99
C ILE A 83 -3.84 14.11 -1.48
N ALA A 84 -3.89 15.06 -2.42
CA ALA A 84 -2.72 15.69 -2.99
C ALA A 84 -1.85 16.39 -1.91
N SER A 85 -2.49 17.14 -1.01
CA SER A 85 -1.80 17.76 0.12
C SER A 85 -1.30 16.69 1.10
N ALA A 86 -2.14 15.71 1.43
CA ALA A 86 -1.80 14.62 2.35
C ALA A 86 -0.58 13.81 1.90
N PHE A 87 -0.36 13.66 0.59
CA PHE A 87 0.77 12.91 0.03
C PHE A 87 1.93 13.74 -0.50
N LYS A 88 1.93 15.07 -0.33
CA LYS A 88 3.02 15.93 -0.82
C LYS A 88 4.42 15.44 -0.42
N SER A 89 4.62 15.11 0.86
CA SER A 89 5.91 14.60 1.35
C SER A 89 6.25 13.22 0.80
N LEU A 90 5.26 12.33 0.68
CA LEU A 90 5.48 10.98 0.15
C LEU A 90 5.86 11.03 -1.34
N SER A 91 5.24 11.94 -2.09
CA SER A 91 5.53 12.19 -3.50
C SER A 91 6.91 12.78 -3.75
N THR A 92 7.53 13.47 -2.79
CA THR A 92 8.92 13.92 -2.92
C THR A 92 9.93 12.81 -2.62
N MET A 93 9.53 11.83 -1.82
CA MET A 93 10.38 10.71 -1.41
C MET A 93 10.53 9.63 -2.50
N HIS A 94 9.54 9.48 -3.39
CA HIS A 94 9.47 8.45 -4.44
C HIS A 94 9.66 9.05 -5.82
#